data_AF-A0A800EQ89-F1
#
_entry.id   AF-A0A800EQ89-F1
#
_cell.length_a   1.000
_cell.length_b   1.000
_cell.length_c   1.000
_cell.angle_alpha   90.00
_cell.angle_beta   90.00
_cell.angle_gamma   90.00
#
_symmetry.space_group_name_H-M   'P 1'
#
loop_
_entity.id
_entity.type
_entity.pdbx_description
1 polymer ?
#
loop_
_entity_poly.entity_id
_entity_poly.type
_entity_poly.pdbx_seq_one_letter_code
_entity_poly.pdbx_strand_id
1 'polypeptide(L)'
;MAQPVWEDSGDVLARNLRKTNWTVDLAENGRAALDRLAQARPDVILLDLGMSVMDGFSFLEHKRENDDWDGIPVIVVTATTLSAEERRRLNGASRRC
;
A
#
# COMPACT_ATOMS: atom_id res chain seq x y z
N MET A 1 7.63 -24.66 14.96
CA MET A 1 6.47 -23.78 14.72
C MET A 1 6.82 -22.91 13.54
N ALA A 2 6.22 -23.18 12.37
CA ALA A 2 6.49 -22.38 11.18
C ALA A 2 5.77 -21.05 11.35
N GLN A 3 6.52 -19.96 11.47
CA GLN A 3 5.95 -18.63 11.38
C GLN A 3 5.31 -18.48 10.01
N PRO A 4 4.09 -17.92 9.94
CA PRO A 4 3.43 -17.78 8.66
C PRO A 4 4.12 -16.71 7.80
N VAL A 5 4.29 -17.03 6.52
CA VAL A 5 5.02 -16.25 5.50
C VAL A 5 4.55 -14.79 5.35
N TRP A 6 3.40 -14.43 5.90
CA TRP A 6 2.84 -13.07 5.85
C TRP A 6 3.49 -12.08 6.84
N GLU A 7 4.28 -12.55 7.81
CA GLU A 7 4.95 -11.70 8.80
C GLU A 7 6.24 -11.04 8.25
N ASP A 8 6.78 -11.54 7.12
CA ASP A 8 8.13 -11.19 6.64
C ASP A 8 8.17 -10.13 5.53
N SER A 9 7.17 -10.08 4.65
CA SER A 9 7.32 -9.32 3.39
C SER A 9 7.36 -7.80 3.60
N GLY A 10 6.51 -7.27 4.48
CA GLY A 10 6.52 -5.86 4.86
C GLY A 10 7.76 -5.47 5.67
N ASP A 11 8.22 -6.35 6.56
CA ASP A 11 9.38 -6.10 7.43
C ASP A 11 10.69 -6.04 6.64
N VAL A 12 10.90 -6.97 5.70
CA VAL A 12 12.11 -6.98 4.86
C VAL A 12 12.21 -5.71 4.02
N LEU A 13 11.11 -5.26 3.42
CA LEU A 13 11.08 -4.03 2.63
C LEU A 13 11.34 -2.80 3.52
N ALA A 14 10.65 -2.70 4.66
CA ALA A 14 10.83 -1.62 5.61
C ALA A 14 12.26 -1.55 6.14
N ARG A 15 12.85 -2.70 6.48
CA ARG A 15 14.22 -2.79 6.96
C ARG A 15 15.23 -2.30 5.93
N ASN A 16 15.01 -2.58 4.65
CA ASN A 16 15.89 -2.08 3.59
C ASN A 16 15.73 -0.57 3.36
N LEU A 17 14.50 -0.05 3.38
CA LEU A 17 14.24 1.39 3.23
C LEU A 17 14.76 2.21 4.42
N ARG A 18 14.66 1.69 5.65
CA ARG A 18 15.25 2.33 6.83
C ARG A 18 16.76 2.46 6.74
N LYS A 19 17.44 1.56 6.02
CA LYS A 19 18.90 1.68 5.75
C LYS A 19 19.21 2.78 4.74
N THR A 20 18.26 3.18 3.90
CA THR A 20 18.45 4.21 2.88
C THR A 20 18.04 5.62 3.35
N ASN A 21 18.02 5.85 4.68
CA ASN A 21 17.65 7.12 5.31
C ASN A 21 16.19 7.54 5.10
N TRP A 22 15.31 6.57 4.84
CA TRP A 22 13.85 6.79 4.79
C TRP A 22 13.22 6.50 6.15
N THR A 23 12.26 7.34 6.53
CA THR A 23 11.34 7.03 7.62
C THR A 23 10.25 6.10 7.09
N VAL A 24 10.08 4.95 7.74
CA VAL A 24 9.10 3.93 7.31
C VAL A 24 8.11 3.68 8.44
N ASP A 25 6.84 3.96 8.13
CA ASP A 25 5.70 3.58 8.95
C ASP A 25 4.98 2.40 8.30
N LEU A 26 4.79 1.33 9.07
CA LEU A 26 4.22 0.06 8.60
C LEU A 26 2.78 -0.05 9.07
N ALA A 27 1.86 -0.36 8.16
CA ALA A 27 0.49 -0.68 8.47
C ALA A 27 0.21 -2.16 8.20
N GLU A 28 -0.42 -2.83 9.17
CA GLU A 28 -0.75 -4.27 9.09
C GLU A 28 -1.95 -4.55 8.16
N ASN A 29 -2.75 -3.51 7.84
CA ASN A 29 -3.93 -3.61 7.00
C ASN A 29 -4.35 -2.23 6.46
N GLY A 30 -5.34 -2.21 5.57
CA GLY A 30 -5.81 -0.99 4.90
C GLY A 30 -6.40 0.03 5.87
N ARG A 31 -7.10 -0.41 6.93
CA ARG A 31 -7.66 0.49 7.94
C ARG A 31 -6.57 1.18 8.76
N ALA A 32 -5.60 0.40 9.25
CA ALA A 32 -4.46 0.92 9.98
C ALA A 32 -3.59 1.85 9.12
N ALA A 33 -3.60 1.68 7.80
CA ALA A 33 -2.94 2.59 6.86
C ALA A 33 -3.69 3.94 6.74
N LEU A 34 -5.03 3.93 6.69
CA LEU A 34 -5.84 5.16 6.68
C LEU A 34 -5.68 5.95 7.98
N ASP A 35 -5.70 5.26 9.14
CA ASP A 35 -5.53 5.91 10.44
C ASP A 35 -4.14 6.57 10.58
N ARG A 36 -3.11 6.00 9.93
CA ARG A 36 -1.77 6.60 9.84
C ARG A 36 -1.70 7.76 8.87
N LEU A 37 -2.34 7.66 7.70
CA LEU A 37 -2.44 8.75 6.73
C LEU A 37 -3.12 10.00 7.32
N ALA A 38 -4.05 9.81 8.25
CA ALA A 38 -4.69 10.91 8.96
C ALA A 38 -3.76 11.60 9.97
N GLN A 39 -2.74 10.91 10.48
CA GLN A 39 -1.79 11.43 11.47
C GLN A 39 -0.54 12.05 10.82
N ALA A 40 -0.08 11.47 9.72
CA ALA A 40 1.10 11.92 8.99
C ALA A 40 0.91 11.71 7.49
N ARG A 41 1.32 12.71 6.70
CA ARG A 41 1.28 12.64 5.25
C ARG A 41 2.60 12.08 4.71
N PRO A 42 2.63 10.85 4.17
CA PRO A 42 3.84 10.27 3.61
C PRO A 42 4.12 10.83 2.21
N ASP A 43 5.39 10.76 1.80
CA ASP A 43 5.83 11.11 0.43
C ASP A 43 5.49 10.02 -0.60
N VAL A 44 5.39 8.76 -0.16
CA VAL A 44 5.08 7.61 -1.01
C VAL A 44 4.41 6.51 -0.20
N ILE A 45 3.42 5.84 -0.80
CA ILE A 45 2.76 4.67 -0.22
C ILE A 45 3.19 3.43 -0.99
N LEU A 46 3.71 2.43 -0.28
CA LEU A 46 3.96 1.10 -0.82
C LEU A 46 2.82 0.18 -0.40
N LEU A 47 2.02 -0.26 -1.37
CA LEU A 47 0.83 -1.08 -1.12
C LEU A 47 1.06 -2.52 -1.56
N ASP A 48 0.94 -3.47 -0.63
CA ASP A 48 0.97 -4.89 -0.94
C ASP A 48 -0.44 -5.45 -1.20
N LEU A 49 -0.63 -6.04 -2.37
CA LEU A 49 -1.87 -6.75 -2.75
C LEU A 49 -1.79 -8.27 -2.55
N GLY A 50 -0.62 -8.78 -2.15
CA GLY A 50 -0.38 -10.19 -1.84
C GLY A 50 -0.91 -10.62 -0.47
N MET A 51 -1.31 -9.67 0.39
CA MET A 51 -2.12 -9.97 1.57
C MET A 51 -3.53 -10.39 1.14
N SER A 52 -4.14 -11.35 1.83
CA SER A 52 -5.42 -11.99 1.50
C SER A 52 -6.54 -11.00 1.13
N VAL A 53 -6.58 -10.66 -0.16
CA VAL A 53 -7.64 -10.16 -1.04
C VAL A 53 -8.43 -8.89 -0.64
N MET A 54 -8.58 -8.50 0.65
CA MET A 54 -9.66 -7.55 0.99
C MET A 54 -9.29 -6.09 1.32
N ASP A 55 -8.04 -5.71 1.60
CA ASP A 55 -7.78 -4.35 2.14
C ASP A 55 -7.02 -3.38 1.23
N GLY A 56 -6.40 -3.83 0.14
CA GLY A 56 -5.64 -2.93 -0.74
C GLY A 56 -6.51 -2.09 -1.68
N PHE A 57 -7.54 -2.70 -2.28
CA PHE A 57 -8.45 -1.97 -3.17
C PHE A 57 -9.35 -1.00 -2.40
N SER A 58 -9.88 -1.43 -1.25
CA SER A 58 -10.69 -0.59 -0.38
C SER A 58 -9.89 0.63 0.12
N PHE A 59 -8.62 0.44 0.48
CA PHE A 59 -7.71 1.54 0.81
C PHE A 59 -7.56 2.54 -0.34
N LEU A 60 -7.37 2.06 -1.58
CA LEU A 60 -7.26 2.93 -2.74
C LEU A 60 -8.54 3.72 -3.02
N GLU A 61 -9.70 3.12 -2.78
CA GLU A 61 -11.00 3.80 -2.92
C GLU A 61 -11.15 4.91 -1.87
N HIS A 62 -10.95 4.62 -0.58
CA HIS A 62 -10.99 5.62 0.49
C HIS A 62 -9.93 6.71 0.31
N LYS A 63 -8.73 6.36 -0.21
CA LYS A 63 -7.70 7.35 -0.52
C LYS A 63 -8.21 8.38 -1.53
N ARG A 64 -8.91 7.91 -2.58
CA ARG A 64 -9.42 8.77 -3.67
C ARG A 64 -10.58 9.66 -3.25
N GLU A 65 -11.33 9.26 -2.23
CA GLU A 65 -12.42 10.07 -1.69
C GLU A 65 -11.92 11.26 -0.86
N ASN A 66 -10.64 11.27 -0.49
CA ASN A 66 -10.03 12.35 0.29
C ASN A 66 -9.04 13.15 -0.56
N ASP A 67 -9.45 14.37 -0.95
CA ASP A 67 -8.67 15.28 -1.79
C ASP A 67 -7.29 15.63 -1.19
N ASP A 68 -7.15 15.61 0.15
CA ASP A 68 -5.87 15.90 0.83
C ASP A 68 -4.78 14.86 0.50
N TRP A 69 -5.21 13.66 0.09
CA TRP A 69 -4.34 12.52 -0.21
C TRP A 69 -4.14 12.29 -1.71
N ASP A 70 -4.80 13.05 -2.60
CA ASP A 70 -4.79 12.80 -4.04
C ASP A 70 -3.37 12.88 -4.64
N GLY A 71 -2.54 13.80 -4.13
CA GLY A 71 -1.14 14.00 -4.55
C GLY A 71 -0.13 12.96 -4.06
N ILE A 72 -0.52 11.98 -3.22
CA ILE A 72 0.42 10.98 -2.69
C ILE A 72 0.56 9.83 -3.70
N PRO A 73 1.75 9.57 -4.25
CA PRO A 73 1.97 8.46 -5.18
C PRO A 73 1.85 7.12 -4.46
N VAL A 74 1.15 6.18 -5.09
CA VAL A 74 1.01 4.79 -4.60
C VAL A 74 1.74 3.85 -5.54
N ILE A 75 2.72 3.12 -5.02
CA ILE A 75 3.43 2.05 -5.72
C ILE A 75 2.88 0.73 -5.21
N VAL A 76 2.27 -0.03 -6.12
CA VAL A 76 1.75 -1.36 -5.81
C VAL A 76 2.88 -2.37 -5.94
N VAL A 77 3.21 -3.04 -4.84
CA VAL A 77 4.26 -4.08 -4.77
C VAL A 77 3.60 -5.36 -4.30
N THR A 78 3.35 -6.30 -5.23
CA THR A 78 2.76 -7.60 -4.89
C THR A 78 3.60 -8.74 -5.46
N ALA A 79 3.73 -9.82 -4.70
CA ALA A 79 4.37 -11.06 -5.15
C ALA A 79 3.43 -11.94 -6.01
N THR A 80 2.18 -11.51 -6.23
CA THR A 80 1.17 -12.23 -6.99
C THR A 80 1.01 -11.67 -8.41
N THR A 81 0.76 -12.58 -9.37
CA THR A 81 0.41 -12.18 -10.73
C THR A 81 -0.97 -11.53 -10.75
N LEU A 82 -1.02 -10.22 -10.99
CA LEU A 82 -2.27 -9.49 -11.16
C LEU A 82 -3.02 -9.98 -12.41
N SER A 83 -4.31 -10.27 -12.25
CA SER A 83 -5.23 -10.51 -13.35
C SER A 83 -5.43 -9.26 -14.21
N ALA A 84 -5.93 -9.43 -15.43
CA ALA A 84 -6.24 -8.31 -16.32
C ALA A 84 -7.33 -7.38 -15.77
N GLU A 85 -8.17 -7.87 -14.86
CA GLU A 85 -9.21 -7.08 -14.19
C GLU A 85 -8.63 -6.23 -13.07
N GLU A 86 -7.80 -6.82 -12.20
CA GLU A 86 -7.08 -6.10 -11.15
C GLU A 86 -6.17 -5.02 -11.73
N ARG A 87 -5.44 -5.34 -12.81
CA ARG A 87 -4.64 -4.34 -13.54
C ARG A 87 -5.49 -3.21 -14.10
N ARG A 88 -6.69 -3.50 -14.63
CA ARG A 88 -7.61 -2.46 -15.12
C ARG A 88 -8.13 -1.58 -13.99
N ARG A 89 -8.44 -2.16 -12.82
CA ARG A 89 -8.92 -1.44 -11.64
C ARG A 89 -7.83 -0.54 -11.03
N LEU A 90 -6.56 -0.97 -11.10
CA LEU A 90 -5.39 -0.15 -10.76
C LEU A 90 -5.10 0.95 -11.79
N ASN A 91 -5.15 0.64 -13.09
CA ASN A 91 -4.87 1.61 -14.14
C ASN A 91 -6.00 2.63 -14.35
N GLY A 92 -7.25 2.23 -14.13
CA GLY A 92 -8.41 3.14 -14.16
C GLY A 92 -8.38 4.19 -13.04
N ALA A 93 -7.47 4.06 -12.09
CA ALA A 93 -7.15 5.04 -11.04
C ALA A 93 -6.33 6.23 -11.51
N SER A 94 -5.62 6.08 -12.64
CA SER A 94 -4.84 7.15 -13.25
C SER A 94 -5.82 8.12 -13.89
N ARG A 95 -6.34 9.07 -13.10
CA ARG A 95 -6.87 10.31 -13.68
C ARG A 95 -5.69 10.97 -14.37
N ARG A 96 -5.65 10.84 -15.70
CA ARG A 96 -4.89 11.76 -16.55
C ARG A 96 -5.45 13.15 -16.25
N CYS A 97 -4.55 14.04 -15.84
CA CYS A 97 -4.78 15.48 -15.87
C CYS A 97 -5.23 15.94 -17.26
#